data_AF-A0A920PPU9-F1
#
_entry.id   AF-A0A920PPU9-F1
#
_cell.length_a   1.000
_cell.length_b   1.000
_cell.length_c   1.000
_cell.angle_alpha   90.00
_cell.angle_beta   90.00
_cell.angle_gamma   90.00
#
_symmetry.space_group_name_H-M   'P 1'
#
loop_
_entity.id
_entity.type
_entity.pdbx_description
1 polymer ?
#
loop_
_entity_poly.entity_id
_entity_poly.type
_entity_poly.pdbx_seq_one_letter_code
_entity_poly.pdbx_strand_id
1 'polypeptide(L)'
;MGLDRLDRDPHCKDGQISFDTAEPYLGLGISKPRPAAREVGKKVSLALCSAVGEYRGLIAGISFSDTDQRPSRLAARGGVGAVMGGKKVKAIVAELNRMPQLHDRKKVISAVKTYNAKLNEDEIAQNQKTYGTALMGMSRTISAGYPYVISATAGSPPARRNHEDGGADIREMQLERGGQTAHACMPGCTIECSNVYVDKDGTEITSPVEYETLGLMGTNCGLTEPDERARGQ
;
A
#
# COMPACT_ATOMS: atom_id res chain seq x y z
N MET A 1 3.07 26.59 -1.51
CA MET A 1 3.13 25.19 -1.06
C MET A 1 4.37 24.59 -1.68
N GLY A 2 5.24 23.98 -0.88
CA GLY A 2 6.51 23.45 -1.35
C GLY A 2 6.37 22.00 -1.80
N LEU A 3 7.00 21.67 -2.92
CA LEU A 3 7.49 20.35 -3.26
C LEU A 3 8.87 20.24 -2.61
N ASP A 4 9.14 19.24 -1.78
CA ASP A 4 10.52 18.89 -1.49
C ASP A 4 11.02 18.14 -2.73
N ARG A 5 11.66 18.88 -3.65
CA ARG A 5 12.31 18.33 -4.82
C ARG A 5 13.79 18.48 -4.57
N LEU A 6 14.48 17.36 -4.48
CA LEU A 6 15.89 17.26 -4.80
C LEU A 6 16.02 17.48 -6.31
N ASP A 7 16.15 18.72 -6.82
CA ASP A 7 16.63 18.86 -8.21
C ASP A 7 17.07 20.27 -8.63
N ARG A 8 18.33 20.34 -9.08
CA ARG A 8 18.81 20.81 -10.40
C ARG A 8 20.32 21.04 -10.30
N ASP A 9 21.08 19.96 -10.19
CA ASP A 9 22.53 19.99 -10.43
C ASP A 9 22.96 18.62 -11.00
N PRO A 10 23.67 18.55 -12.14
CA PRO A 10 24.26 17.32 -12.66
C PRO A 10 25.27 16.64 -11.71
N HIS A 11 25.48 17.17 -10.50
CA HIS A 11 26.34 16.66 -9.44
C HIS A 11 25.63 16.56 -8.08
N CYS A 12 24.47 15.87 -7.96
CA CYS A 12 23.85 15.65 -6.65
C CYS A 12 24.79 14.79 -5.76
N LYS A 13 25.67 15.50 -5.05
CA LYS A 13 26.62 14.99 -4.06
C LYS A 13 25.81 14.63 -2.81
N ASP A 14 26.21 13.56 -2.14
CA ASP A 14 25.57 13.04 -0.92
C ASP A 14 25.07 14.16 0.02
N GLY A 15 23.75 14.20 0.30
CA GLY A 15 23.18 15.01 1.39
C GLY A 15 22.62 16.39 1.03
N GLN A 16 22.41 16.73 -0.24
CA GLN A 16 21.69 17.95 -0.61
C GLN A 16 20.19 17.83 -0.31
N ILE A 17 19.54 18.97 -0.01
CA ILE A 17 18.09 19.12 0.22
C ILE A 17 17.65 20.38 -0.52
N SER A 18 16.55 20.33 -1.27
CA SER A 18 16.01 21.49 -1.98
C SER A 18 14.49 21.51 -2.00
N PHE A 19 13.94 22.72 -2.15
CA PHE A 19 12.51 22.99 -2.10
C PHE A 19 12.08 23.65 -3.42
N ASP A 20 11.14 23.04 -4.11
CA ASP A 20 10.47 23.58 -5.29
C ASP A 20 9.02 23.97 -5.00
N THR A 21 8.37 24.63 -5.95
CA THR A 21 6.93 24.89 -5.87
C THR A 21 6.13 23.63 -6.24
N ALA A 22 5.07 23.35 -5.48
CA ALA A 22 4.14 22.25 -5.74
C ALA A 22 2.86 22.68 -6.49
N GLU A 23 2.75 23.94 -6.91
CA GLU A 23 1.52 24.51 -7.46
C GLU A 23 0.85 23.68 -8.56
N PRO A 24 1.58 23.10 -9.54
CA PRO A 24 0.95 22.28 -10.59
C PRO A 24 0.28 20.99 -10.08
N TYR A 25 0.59 20.58 -8.84
CA TYR A 25 0.16 19.30 -8.27
C TYR A 25 -0.93 19.43 -7.22
N LEU A 26 -1.33 20.67 -6.87
CA LEU A 26 -2.38 20.91 -5.90
C LEU A 26 -3.74 20.40 -6.40
N GLY A 27 -4.55 19.87 -5.50
CA GLY A 27 -5.85 19.28 -5.80
C GLY A 27 -5.78 17.93 -6.55
N LEU A 28 -4.61 17.47 -7.00
CA LEU A 28 -4.48 16.18 -7.64
C LEU A 28 -4.57 15.04 -6.61
N GLY A 29 -5.44 14.06 -6.89
CA GLY A 29 -5.46 12.78 -6.19
C GLY A 29 -4.17 11.99 -6.42
N ILE A 30 -3.88 10.98 -5.58
CA ILE A 30 -2.58 10.30 -5.51
C ILE A 30 -2.23 9.41 -6.72
N SER A 31 -3.19 9.05 -7.56
CA SER A 31 -2.93 8.29 -8.79
C SER A 31 -2.34 9.15 -9.92
N LYS A 32 -2.69 10.44 -9.93
CA LYS A 32 -2.30 11.46 -10.91
C LYS A 32 -0.99 12.22 -10.68
N PRO A 33 -0.26 12.19 -9.54
CA PRO A 33 1.05 12.83 -9.38
C PRO A 33 2.19 11.88 -9.82
N ARG A 34 1.88 10.64 -10.26
CA ARG A 34 2.83 9.75 -10.95
C ARG A 34 3.61 10.41 -12.12
N PRO A 35 3.01 11.28 -12.95
CA PRO A 35 3.74 12.05 -13.95
C PRO A 35 4.80 12.97 -13.34
N ALA A 36 4.54 13.58 -12.16
CA ALA A 36 5.50 14.41 -11.44
C ALA A 36 6.76 13.62 -11.03
N ALA A 37 6.59 12.37 -10.59
CA ALA A 37 7.70 11.49 -10.24
C ALA A 37 8.48 11.03 -11.47
N ARG A 38 7.80 10.80 -12.60
CA ARG A 38 8.46 10.48 -13.88
C ARG A 38 9.33 11.63 -14.40
N GLU A 39 8.95 12.87 -14.11
CA GLU A 39 9.78 14.05 -14.41
C GLU A 39 11.04 14.14 -13.53
N VAL A 40 11.00 13.60 -12.30
CA VAL A 40 12.13 13.63 -11.35
C VAL A 40 13.07 12.41 -11.50
N GLY A 41 12.64 11.36 -12.21
CA GLY A 41 13.51 10.26 -12.64
C GLY A 41 13.03 8.87 -12.22
N LYS A 42 13.76 7.83 -12.63
CA LYS A 42 13.36 6.42 -12.45
C LYS A 42 13.80 5.79 -11.13
N LYS A 43 14.64 6.46 -10.35
CA LYS A 43 15.26 5.92 -9.12
C LYS A 43 14.91 6.80 -7.93
N VAL A 44 13.63 6.93 -7.63
CA VAL A 44 13.14 7.73 -6.50
C VAL A 44 12.22 6.93 -5.60
N SER A 45 12.03 7.39 -4.38
CA SER A 45 10.94 7.01 -3.49
C SER A 45 10.13 8.27 -3.16
N LEU A 46 8.82 8.13 -3.10
CA LEU A 46 7.90 9.25 -2.94
C LEU A 46 7.16 9.12 -1.61
N ALA A 47 6.90 10.26 -0.97
CA ALA A 47 5.86 10.41 0.03
C ALA A 47 4.91 11.51 -0.45
N LEU A 48 3.62 11.21 -0.60
CA LEU A 48 2.63 12.05 -1.26
C LEU A 48 1.51 12.45 -0.31
N CYS A 49 1.20 13.75 -0.30
CA CYS A 49 0.02 14.31 0.33
C CYS A 49 -1.16 14.23 -0.66
N SER A 50 -2.26 13.63 -0.24
CA SER A 50 -3.50 13.57 -1.03
C SER A 50 -4.24 14.91 -0.98
N ALA A 51 -5.24 15.08 -1.86
CA ALA A 51 -6.18 16.20 -1.77
C ALA A 51 -6.86 16.29 -0.39
N VAL A 52 -7.10 15.14 0.27
CA VAL A 52 -7.63 15.06 1.64
C VAL A 52 -6.67 15.66 2.65
N GLY A 53 -5.36 15.42 2.49
CA GLY A 53 -4.33 16.04 3.31
C GLY A 53 -4.24 17.55 3.10
N GLU A 54 -4.40 18.04 1.87
CA GLU A 54 -4.33 19.47 1.53
C GLU A 54 -5.38 20.31 2.27
N TYR A 55 -6.64 19.84 2.34
CA TYR A 55 -7.68 20.51 3.14
C TYR A 55 -7.67 20.10 4.62
N ARG A 56 -6.65 19.35 5.07
CA ARG A 56 -6.42 18.93 6.45
C ARG A 56 -7.51 18.02 7.02
N GLY A 57 -8.03 17.10 6.22
CA GLY A 57 -8.97 16.08 6.67
C GLY A 57 -8.36 15.19 7.76
N LEU A 58 -9.05 15.01 8.89
CA LEU A 58 -8.50 14.35 10.08
C LEU A 58 -8.12 12.87 9.89
N ILE A 59 -8.66 12.22 8.85
CA ILE A 59 -8.36 10.85 8.47
C ILE A 59 -7.34 10.74 7.32
N ALA A 60 -6.73 11.87 6.91
CA ALA A 60 -5.74 11.86 5.84
C ALA A 60 -4.48 11.09 6.23
N GLY A 61 -4.07 10.17 5.37
CA GLY A 61 -2.77 9.49 5.43
C GLY A 61 -1.73 10.13 4.50
N ILE A 62 -0.52 9.57 4.53
CA ILE A 62 0.56 9.83 3.57
C ILE A 62 0.75 8.56 2.74
N SER A 63 0.76 8.71 1.42
CA SER A 63 0.99 7.58 0.50
C SER A 63 2.46 7.54 0.07
N PHE A 64 3.04 6.35 -0.01
CA PHE A 64 4.41 6.10 -0.42
C PHE A 64 4.47 5.21 -1.64
N SER A 65 5.49 5.42 -2.47
CA SER A 65 5.76 4.57 -3.62
C SER A 65 6.24 3.18 -3.21
N ASP A 66 5.77 2.14 -3.88
CA ASP A 66 6.39 0.82 -3.86
C ASP A 66 7.55 0.69 -4.87
N THR A 67 8.06 -0.53 -5.04
CA THR A 67 9.18 -0.84 -5.95
C THR A 67 8.87 -0.51 -7.42
N ASP A 68 7.59 -0.46 -7.79
CA ASP A 68 7.11 -0.16 -9.14
C ASP A 68 6.64 1.30 -9.28
N GLN A 69 6.94 2.14 -8.29
CA GLN A 69 6.55 3.55 -8.23
C GLN A 69 5.04 3.78 -8.11
N ARG A 70 4.27 2.78 -7.68
CA ARG A 70 2.85 2.98 -7.36
C ARG A 70 2.74 3.61 -5.97
N PRO A 71 1.96 4.69 -5.79
CA PRO A 71 1.72 5.29 -4.48
C PRO A 71 0.69 4.47 -3.69
N SER A 72 1.09 3.25 -3.33
CA SER A 72 0.27 2.15 -2.81
C SER A 72 0.45 1.89 -1.31
N ARG A 73 1.48 2.44 -0.68
CA ARG A 73 1.81 2.16 0.73
C ARG A 73 1.37 3.32 1.61
N LEU A 74 0.62 3.09 2.68
CA LEU A 74 0.03 4.19 3.44
C LEU A 74 0.47 4.22 4.90
N ALA A 75 0.94 5.40 5.34
CA ALA A 75 0.80 5.81 6.73
C ALA A 75 -0.63 6.35 6.92
N ALA A 76 -1.57 5.45 7.19
CA ALA A 76 -3.01 5.70 6.98
C ALA A 76 -3.74 6.40 8.15
N ARG A 77 -3.30 6.20 9.39
CA ARG A 77 -4.04 6.61 10.60
C ARG A 77 -3.34 7.73 11.37
N GLY A 78 -4.09 8.40 12.25
CA GLY A 78 -3.58 9.46 13.14
C GLY A 78 -3.51 10.85 12.50
N GLY A 79 -4.09 11.05 11.31
CA GLY A 79 -4.16 12.36 10.65
C GLY A 79 -2.82 12.90 10.17
N VAL A 80 -1.82 12.03 9.94
CA VAL A 80 -0.47 12.42 9.52
C VAL A 80 -0.47 13.16 8.18
N GLY A 81 -1.39 12.84 7.27
CA GLY A 81 -1.58 13.58 6.02
C GLY A 81 -2.09 15.00 6.24
N ALA A 82 -2.94 15.23 7.25
CA ALA A 82 -3.39 16.57 7.59
C ALA A 82 -2.28 17.42 8.22
N VAL A 83 -1.36 16.79 8.96
CA VAL A 83 -0.15 17.45 9.45
C VAL A 83 0.75 17.85 8.28
N MET A 84 0.97 16.95 7.33
CA MET A 84 1.77 17.22 6.12
C MET A 84 1.18 18.36 5.28
N GLY A 85 -0.13 18.31 5.01
CA GLY A 85 -0.84 19.39 4.29
C GLY A 85 -0.90 20.70 5.08
N GLY A 86 -1.05 20.65 6.41
CA GLY A 86 -0.96 21.82 7.29
C GLY A 86 0.40 22.51 7.25
N LYS A 87 1.48 21.76 6.96
CA LYS A 87 2.81 22.28 6.71
C LYS A 87 3.05 22.71 5.25
N LYS A 88 2.02 22.65 4.40
CA LYS A 88 2.06 23.01 2.98
C LYS A 88 3.08 22.19 2.18
N VAL A 89 3.31 20.93 2.56
CA VAL A 89 4.17 19.98 1.86
C VAL A 89 3.30 19.07 0.99
N LYS A 90 3.47 19.12 -0.33
CA LYS A 90 2.68 18.28 -1.25
C LYS A 90 3.31 16.90 -1.45
N ALA A 91 4.63 16.84 -1.55
CA ALA A 91 5.36 15.60 -1.65
C ALA A 91 6.80 15.77 -1.13
N ILE A 92 7.38 14.64 -0.75
CA ILE A 92 8.81 14.48 -0.50
C ILE A 92 9.31 13.48 -1.53
N VAL A 93 10.35 13.84 -2.27
CA VAL A 93 10.99 12.96 -3.25
C VAL A 93 12.41 12.65 -2.78
N ALA A 94 12.70 11.36 -2.62
CA ALA A 94 14.01 10.87 -2.19
C ALA A 94 14.67 10.06 -3.31
N GLU A 95 15.84 10.48 -3.79
CA GLU A 95 16.60 9.71 -4.78
C GLU A 95 17.26 8.47 -4.16
N LEU A 96 17.17 7.36 -4.88
CA LEU A 96 17.84 6.11 -4.54
C LEU A 96 19.28 6.15 -5.04
N ASN A 97 20.21 6.33 -4.11
CA ASN A 97 21.64 6.43 -4.40
C ASN A 97 22.34 5.06 -4.28
N ARG A 98 22.64 4.64 -3.03
CA ARG A 98 23.39 3.41 -2.75
C ARG A 98 22.95 2.74 -1.47
N MET A 99 23.27 1.45 -1.35
CA MET A 99 23.10 0.71 -0.10
C MET A 99 23.87 1.40 1.03
N PRO A 100 23.27 1.54 2.23
CA PRO A 100 23.97 2.09 3.37
C PRO A 100 25.17 1.21 3.75
N GLN A 101 26.23 1.83 4.28
CA GLN A 101 27.34 1.08 4.84
C GLN A 101 26.87 0.31 6.07
N LEU A 102 27.08 -1.01 6.05
CA LEU A 102 26.77 -1.89 7.17
C LEU A 102 28.02 -2.05 8.02
N HIS A 103 27.90 -1.80 9.33
CA HIS A 103 29.01 -1.93 10.28
C HIS A 103 29.70 -3.31 10.18
N ASP A 104 28.92 -4.39 10.16
CA ASP A 104 29.41 -5.74 9.88
C ASP A 104 28.58 -6.38 8.77
N ARG A 105 29.01 -6.15 7.52
CA ARG A 105 28.33 -6.65 6.33
C ARG A 105 28.16 -8.17 6.35
N LYS A 106 29.18 -8.93 6.76
CA LYS A 106 29.12 -10.40 6.74
C LYS A 106 28.08 -10.91 7.74
N LYS A 107 28.09 -10.38 8.96
CA LYS A 107 27.13 -10.76 10.00
C LYS A 107 25.70 -10.39 9.63
N VAL A 108 25.47 -9.18 9.09
CA VAL A 108 24.12 -8.75 8.65
C VAL A 108 23.60 -9.66 7.53
N ILE A 109 24.40 -9.91 6.49
CA ILE A 109 23.97 -10.77 5.37
C ILE A 109 23.72 -12.21 5.84
N SER A 110 24.54 -12.73 6.75
CA SER A 110 24.30 -14.05 7.35
C SER A 110 22.99 -14.08 8.13
N ALA A 111 22.71 -13.07 8.95
CA ALA A 111 21.48 -12.98 9.72
C ALA A 111 20.24 -12.89 8.83
N VAL A 112 20.30 -12.10 7.75
CA VAL A 112 19.22 -12.01 6.75
C VAL A 112 18.95 -13.37 6.11
N LYS A 113 20.00 -14.12 5.72
CA LYS A 113 19.84 -15.48 5.17
C LYS A 113 19.18 -16.42 6.16
N THR A 114 19.63 -16.43 7.41
CA THR A 114 19.03 -17.27 8.47
C THR A 114 17.58 -16.90 8.73
N TYR A 115 17.24 -15.60 8.74
CA TYR A 115 15.86 -15.16 8.95
C TYR A 115 14.96 -15.53 7.76
N ASN A 116 15.45 -15.37 6.53
CA ASN A 116 14.73 -15.79 5.34
C ASN A 116 14.46 -17.31 5.31
N ALA A 117 15.40 -18.13 5.79
CA ALA A 117 15.15 -19.57 5.93
C ALA A 117 13.99 -19.84 6.90
N LYS A 118 13.94 -19.14 8.05
CA LYS A 118 12.84 -19.25 9.00
C LYS A 118 11.50 -18.80 8.39
N LEU A 119 11.48 -17.71 7.64
CA LEU A 119 10.27 -17.25 6.94
C LEU A 119 9.78 -18.25 5.88
N ASN A 120 10.70 -18.97 5.23
CA ASN A 120 10.36 -20.00 4.26
C ASN A 120 9.77 -21.26 4.92
N GLU A 121 10.20 -21.57 6.15
CA GLU A 121 9.70 -22.69 6.94
C GLU A 121 8.40 -22.36 7.70
N ASP A 122 8.09 -21.07 7.92
CA ASP A 122 6.91 -20.62 8.64
C ASP A 122 5.65 -20.61 7.75
N GLU A 123 4.67 -21.44 8.12
CA GLU A 123 3.43 -21.60 7.36
C GLU A 123 2.61 -20.31 7.27
N ILE A 124 2.58 -19.49 8.33
CA ILE A 124 1.81 -18.24 8.35
C ILE A 124 2.45 -17.24 7.38
N ALA A 125 3.78 -17.12 7.37
CA ALA A 125 4.49 -16.29 6.41
C ALA A 125 4.22 -16.71 4.96
N GLN A 126 4.21 -18.02 4.67
CA GLN A 126 3.86 -18.53 3.33
C GLN A 126 2.38 -18.28 2.97
N ASN A 127 1.48 -18.39 3.93
CA ASN A 127 0.06 -18.09 3.73
C ASN A 127 -0.17 -16.59 3.49
N GLN A 128 0.60 -15.70 4.12
CA GLN A 128 0.56 -14.26 3.84
C GLN A 128 0.98 -13.93 2.41
N LYS A 129 1.97 -14.64 1.85
CA LYS A 129 2.31 -14.53 0.42
C LYS A 129 1.17 -14.99 -0.48
N THR A 130 0.44 -16.01 -0.06
CA THR A 130 -0.58 -16.67 -0.87
C THR A 130 -1.89 -15.89 -0.89
N TYR A 131 -2.37 -15.46 0.27
CA TYR A 131 -3.70 -14.85 0.44
C TYR A 131 -3.63 -13.36 0.82
N GLY A 132 -2.43 -12.80 0.97
CA GLY A 132 -2.24 -11.47 1.54
C GLY A 132 -2.81 -11.36 2.95
N THR A 133 -3.07 -10.12 3.38
CA THR A 133 -3.71 -9.88 4.68
C THR A 133 -5.14 -10.40 4.75
N ALA A 134 -5.80 -10.65 3.60
CA ALA A 134 -7.12 -11.26 3.52
C ALA A 134 -7.16 -12.68 4.14
N LEU A 135 -6.00 -13.30 4.39
CA LEU A 135 -5.86 -14.45 5.29
C LEU A 135 -6.59 -14.24 6.63
N MET A 136 -6.53 -13.03 7.19
CA MET A 136 -7.21 -12.71 8.45
C MET A 136 -8.74 -12.80 8.33
N GLY A 137 -9.29 -12.52 7.15
CA GLY A 137 -10.71 -12.73 6.90
C GLY A 137 -11.08 -14.20 6.88
N MET A 138 -10.22 -15.05 6.30
CA MET A 138 -10.39 -16.49 6.35
C MET A 138 -10.34 -17.01 7.79
N SER A 139 -9.33 -16.60 8.58
CA SER A 139 -9.22 -16.97 10.00
C SER A 139 -10.44 -16.52 10.81
N ARG A 140 -10.95 -15.30 10.60
CA ARG A 140 -12.16 -14.82 11.27
C ARG A 140 -13.42 -15.57 10.85
N THR A 141 -13.51 -16.00 9.60
CA THR A 141 -14.59 -16.89 9.15
C THR A 141 -14.60 -18.19 9.95
N ILE A 142 -13.42 -18.81 10.07
CA ILE A 142 -13.26 -20.09 10.78
C ILE A 142 -13.56 -19.93 12.27
N SER A 143 -13.04 -18.88 12.92
CA SER A 143 -13.15 -18.72 14.38
C SER A 143 -14.45 -18.06 14.85
N ALA A 144 -15.05 -17.19 14.05
CA ALA A 144 -16.18 -16.35 14.45
C ALA A 144 -17.39 -16.47 13.50
N GLY A 145 -17.30 -17.25 12.43
CA GLY A 145 -18.39 -17.48 11.48
C GLY A 145 -18.58 -16.39 10.43
N TYR A 146 -17.71 -15.36 10.38
CA TYR A 146 -17.84 -14.24 9.45
C TYR A 146 -16.49 -13.73 8.91
N PRO A 147 -16.34 -13.54 7.58
CA PRO A 147 -15.07 -13.20 6.95
C PRO A 147 -14.62 -11.75 7.17
N TYR A 148 -15.55 -10.79 7.25
CA TYR A 148 -15.23 -9.37 7.33
C TYR A 148 -16.14 -8.68 8.35
N VAL A 149 -15.69 -7.53 8.89
CA VAL A 149 -16.42 -6.79 9.93
C VAL A 149 -17.77 -6.34 9.35
N ILE A 150 -18.85 -6.84 9.94
CA ILE A 150 -20.21 -6.40 9.63
C ILE A 150 -20.68 -5.71 10.90
N SER A 151 -20.46 -4.39 10.91
CA SER A 151 -20.97 -3.38 11.84
C SER A 151 -21.27 -3.86 13.27
N ALA A 152 -20.52 -3.35 14.24
CA ALA A 152 -20.83 -3.52 15.67
C ALA A 152 -22.27 -3.10 16.05
N THR A 153 -22.96 -2.35 15.19
CA THR A 153 -24.33 -1.84 15.39
C THR A 153 -25.42 -2.54 14.57
N ALA A 154 -25.11 -3.27 13.50
CA ALA A 154 -26.15 -3.82 12.60
C ALA A 154 -26.66 -5.22 12.98
N GLY A 155 -26.12 -5.84 14.04
CA GLY A 155 -26.39 -7.24 14.35
C GLY A 155 -25.76 -8.19 13.32
N SER A 156 -25.85 -9.50 13.59
CA SER A 156 -25.33 -10.53 12.69
C SER A 156 -25.91 -10.34 11.27
N PRO A 157 -25.08 -10.41 10.22
CA PRO A 157 -25.60 -10.34 8.85
C PRO A 157 -26.65 -11.42 8.61
N PRO A 158 -27.57 -11.23 7.64
CA PRO A 158 -28.31 -12.35 7.10
C PRO A 158 -27.29 -13.41 6.68
N ALA A 159 -27.58 -14.68 6.99
CA ALA A 159 -26.72 -15.82 6.71
C ALA A 159 -26.45 -15.96 5.19
N ARG A 160 -25.58 -15.12 4.64
CA ARG A 160 -24.90 -15.41 3.39
C ARG A 160 -23.89 -16.48 3.75
N ARG A 161 -24.29 -17.69 3.39
CA ARG A 161 -23.62 -18.96 3.66
C ARG A 161 -22.32 -19.15 2.87
N ASN A 162 -21.87 -18.12 2.17
CA ASN A 162 -20.92 -18.31 1.13
C ASN A 162 -19.61 -17.69 1.55
N HIS A 163 -18.63 -18.56 1.67
CA HIS A 163 -17.22 -18.25 1.79
C HIS A 163 -16.71 -17.35 0.65
N GLU A 164 -17.52 -17.10 -0.40
CA GLU A 164 -17.37 -16.35 -1.68
C GLU A 164 -16.59 -15.01 -1.69
N ASP A 165 -16.10 -14.53 -0.56
CA ASP A 165 -15.38 -13.26 -0.47
C ASP A 165 -14.08 -13.34 0.32
N GLY A 166 -13.71 -14.52 0.84
CA GLY A 166 -12.52 -14.71 1.65
C GLY A 166 -11.23 -14.48 0.87
N GLY A 167 -10.11 -14.47 1.58
CA GLY A 167 -8.78 -14.35 0.95
C GLY A 167 -8.51 -15.39 -0.15
N ALA A 168 -9.14 -16.57 -0.08
CA ALA A 168 -9.04 -17.60 -1.11
C ALA A 168 -9.80 -17.23 -2.40
N ASP A 169 -11.05 -16.81 -2.30
CA ASP A 169 -11.88 -16.43 -3.45
C ASP A 169 -11.33 -15.19 -4.16
N ILE A 170 -10.91 -14.18 -3.37
CA ILE A 170 -10.23 -12.99 -3.90
C ILE A 170 -8.98 -13.39 -4.68
N ARG A 171 -8.20 -14.33 -4.16
CA ARG A 171 -6.98 -14.81 -4.81
C ARG A 171 -7.29 -15.55 -6.11
N GLU A 172 -8.21 -16.51 -6.09
CA GLU A 172 -8.58 -17.29 -7.29
C GLU A 172 -9.09 -16.39 -8.40
N MET A 173 -10.05 -15.51 -8.08
CA MET A 173 -10.57 -14.50 -8.99
C MET A 173 -9.45 -13.62 -9.57
N GLN A 174 -8.51 -13.16 -8.74
CA GLN A 174 -7.41 -12.32 -9.22
C GLN A 174 -6.43 -13.06 -10.12
N LEU A 175 -6.17 -14.35 -9.88
CA LEU A 175 -5.34 -15.16 -10.77
C LEU A 175 -5.99 -15.32 -12.15
N GLU A 176 -7.30 -15.59 -12.19
CA GLU A 176 -8.06 -15.73 -13.44
C GLU A 176 -8.07 -14.42 -14.24
N ARG A 177 -8.17 -13.27 -13.55
CA ARG A 177 -8.20 -11.94 -14.16
C ARG A 177 -6.82 -11.36 -14.50
N GLY A 178 -5.74 -12.07 -14.17
CA GLY A 178 -4.35 -11.61 -14.43
C GLY A 178 -3.83 -10.56 -13.44
N GLY A 179 -4.45 -10.42 -12.28
CA GLY A 179 -3.91 -9.65 -11.16
C GLY A 179 -2.70 -10.32 -10.52
N GLN A 180 -1.96 -9.56 -9.71
CA GLN A 180 -0.81 -10.10 -8.96
C GLN A 180 -1.27 -10.41 -7.54
N THR A 181 -1.18 -11.67 -7.11
CA THR A 181 -1.59 -12.07 -5.76
C THR A 181 -0.45 -12.00 -4.73
N ALA A 182 0.78 -11.77 -5.19
CA ALA A 182 1.96 -11.57 -4.36
C ALA A 182 2.81 -10.46 -4.97
N HIS A 183 3.24 -9.51 -4.15
CA HIS A 183 4.02 -8.35 -4.57
C HIS A 183 4.91 -7.84 -3.43
N ALA A 184 6.19 -7.59 -3.71
CA ALA A 184 7.12 -7.04 -2.75
C ALA A 184 6.84 -5.55 -2.48
N CYS A 185 6.53 -5.17 -1.24
CA CYS A 185 6.29 -3.76 -0.91
C CYS A 185 7.58 -2.91 -0.90
N MET A 186 8.74 -3.54 -0.70
CA MET A 186 10.06 -2.92 -0.64
C MET A 186 11.15 -3.88 -1.14
N PRO A 187 12.33 -3.39 -1.54
CA PRO A 187 13.44 -4.24 -1.94
C PRO A 187 13.82 -5.23 -0.84
N GLY A 188 13.87 -6.52 -1.18
CA GLY A 188 14.27 -7.59 -0.26
C GLY A 188 13.14 -8.17 0.61
N CYS A 189 11.90 -7.70 0.48
CA CYS A 189 10.75 -8.36 1.09
C CYS A 189 10.53 -9.74 0.46
N THR A 190 10.63 -10.80 1.26
CA THR A 190 10.43 -12.19 0.80
C THR A 190 9.03 -12.74 1.07
N ILE A 191 8.26 -12.05 1.93
CA ILE A 191 6.88 -12.42 2.26
C ILE A 191 5.93 -12.01 1.13
N GLU A 192 6.09 -10.82 0.55
CA GLU A 192 5.31 -10.38 -0.61
C GLU A 192 3.78 -10.40 -0.38
N CYS A 193 3.31 -10.05 0.83
CA CYS A 193 1.89 -10.10 1.21
C CYS A 193 0.97 -9.09 0.47
N SER A 194 1.55 -8.15 -0.28
CA SER A 194 0.79 -7.21 -1.10
C SER A 194 0.26 -7.89 -2.36
N ASN A 195 -0.72 -7.26 -2.99
CA ASN A 195 -1.24 -7.66 -4.29
C ASN A 195 -1.40 -6.45 -5.23
N VAL A 196 -1.71 -6.73 -6.49
CA VAL A 196 -2.18 -5.76 -7.49
C VAL A 196 -3.55 -6.26 -7.94
N TYR A 197 -4.59 -5.56 -7.50
CA TYR A 197 -5.98 -5.90 -7.78
C TYR A 197 -6.42 -5.29 -9.11
N VAL A 198 -7.13 -6.08 -9.91
CA VAL A 198 -7.59 -5.70 -11.25
C VAL A 198 -9.06 -6.05 -11.39
N ASP A 199 -9.81 -5.24 -12.13
CA ASP A 199 -11.21 -5.57 -12.44
C ASP A 199 -11.30 -6.72 -13.45
N LYS A 200 -12.53 -7.12 -13.77
CA LYS A 200 -12.85 -8.15 -14.77
C LYS A 200 -12.23 -7.93 -16.16
N ASP A 201 -11.92 -6.67 -16.50
CA ASP A 201 -11.33 -6.29 -17.79
C ASP A 201 -9.79 -6.25 -17.71
N GLY A 202 -9.21 -6.62 -16.57
CA GLY A 202 -7.76 -6.61 -16.31
C GLY A 202 -7.20 -5.22 -15.98
N THR A 203 -8.06 -4.23 -15.71
CA THR A 203 -7.63 -2.87 -15.37
C THR A 203 -7.30 -2.77 -13.89
N GLU A 204 -6.10 -2.29 -13.55
CA GLU A 204 -5.67 -2.05 -12.16
C GLU A 204 -6.66 -1.11 -11.43
N ILE A 205 -7.30 -1.62 -10.38
CA ILE A 205 -8.15 -0.82 -9.48
C ILE A 205 -7.31 -0.24 -8.36
N THR A 206 -6.61 -1.10 -7.63
CA THR A 206 -5.86 -0.75 -6.43
C THR A 206 -4.69 -1.70 -6.24
N SER A 207 -3.66 -1.21 -5.55
CA SER A 207 -2.59 -2.03 -5.03
C SER A 207 -2.21 -1.43 -3.68
N PRO A 208 -2.13 -2.22 -2.61
CA PRO A 208 -2.79 -3.51 -2.38
C PRO A 208 -4.27 -3.37 -1.98
N VAL A 209 -5.08 -4.39 -2.24
CA VAL A 209 -6.32 -4.62 -1.48
C VAL A 209 -6.00 -5.34 -0.17
N GLU A 210 -6.36 -4.75 0.96
CA GLU A 210 -6.02 -5.22 2.31
C GLU A 210 -7.27 -5.63 3.10
N TYR A 211 -7.10 -6.57 4.04
CA TYR A 211 -8.16 -7.07 4.92
C TYR A 211 -8.96 -5.95 5.61
N GLU A 212 -8.26 -4.99 6.22
CA GLU A 212 -8.89 -3.88 6.92
C GLU A 212 -9.78 -3.05 5.99
N THR A 213 -9.38 -2.90 4.73
CA THR A 213 -10.15 -2.07 3.80
C THR A 213 -11.36 -2.80 3.26
N LEU A 214 -11.19 -4.08 2.88
CA LEU A 214 -12.31 -4.98 2.54
C LEU A 214 -13.36 -5.04 3.64
N GLY A 215 -12.92 -5.04 4.90
CA GLY A 215 -13.80 -4.98 6.07
C GLY A 215 -14.42 -3.61 6.29
N LEU A 216 -13.62 -2.60 6.60
CA LEU A 216 -14.10 -1.31 7.11
C LEU A 216 -14.76 -0.42 6.06
N MET A 217 -14.25 -0.44 4.83
CA MET A 217 -14.78 0.33 3.70
C MET A 217 -15.63 -0.51 2.76
N GLY A 218 -15.60 -1.84 2.90
CA GLY A 218 -16.41 -2.77 2.13
C GLY A 218 -17.63 -3.26 2.91
N THR A 219 -17.52 -4.43 3.52
CA THR A 219 -18.67 -5.12 4.15
C THR A 219 -19.28 -4.34 5.29
N ASN A 220 -18.49 -3.58 6.05
CA ASN A 220 -18.99 -2.72 7.13
C ASN A 220 -19.86 -1.58 6.61
N CYS A 221 -19.70 -1.19 5.34
CA CYS A 221 -20.51 -0.20 4.64
C CYS A 221 -21.64 -0.84 3.82
N GLY A 222 -21.86 -2.16 3.92
CA GLY A 222 -22.88 -2.88 3.16
C GLY A 222 -22.51 -3.21 1.72
N LEU A 223 -21.25 -3.01 1.31
CA LEU A 223 -20.79 -3.38 -0.02
C LEU A 223 -20.55 -4.89 -0.10
N THR A 224 -21.16 -5.52 -1.10
CA THR A 224 -21.06 -6.97 -1.33
C THR A 224 -20.18 -7.33 -2.51
N GLU A 225 -20.06 -6.47 -3.52
CA GLU A 225 -19.29 -6.77 -4.72
C GLU A 225 -17.77 -6.52 -4.50
N PRO A 226 -16.89 -7.49 -4.79
CA PRO A 226 -15.44 -7.37 -4.56
C PRO A 226 -14.81 -6.13 -5.20
N ASP A 227 -15.14 -5.86 -6.47
CA ASP A 227 -14.60 -4.71 -7.22
C ASP A 227 -15.04 -3.37 -6.58
N GLU A 228 -16.26 -3.29 -6.05
CA GLU A 228 -16.75 -2.08 -5.35
C GLU A 228 -15.99 -1.86 -4.05
N ARG A 229 -15.73 -2.94 -3.29
CA ARG A 229 -14.91 -2.88 -2.07
C ARG A 229 -13.49 -2.44 -2.37
N ALA A 230 -12.90 -2.95 -3.45
CA ALA A 230 -11.55 -2.59 -3.88
C ALA A 230 -11.43 -1.13 -4.33
N ARG A 231 -12.49 -0.54 -4.92
CA ARG A 231 -12.52 0.88 -5.33
C ARG A 231 -12.61 1.86 -4.16
N GLY A 232 -12.98 1.40 -2.97
CA GLY A 232 -13.08 2.23 -1.76
C GLY A 232 -11.74 2.62 -1.12
N GLN A 233 -10.60 2.27 -1.74
CA GLN A 233 -9.23 2.56 -1.28
C GLN A 233 -8.65 3.88 -1.76
#